data_AF-A0A7M1AWP8-F1
#
_entry.id   AF-A0A7M1AWP8-F1
#
_cell.length_a   1.000
_cell.length_b   1.000
_cell.length_c   1.000
_cell.angle_alpha   90.00
_cell.angle_beta   90.00
_cell.angle_gamma   90.00
#
_symmetry.space_group_name_H-M   'P 1'
#
loop_
_entity.id
_entity.type
_entity.pdbx_description
1 polymer ?
#
loop_
_entity_poly.entity_id
_entity_poly.type
_entity_poly.pdbx_seq_one_letter_code
_entity_poly.pdbx_strand_id
1 'polypeptide(L)'
;MRIFTLQSPAGGFLDEDLHHFNKKFDDWCVQCETLEDAMKLAETLKKRESVEVVEITPLSYPQYFFPTLQGNIHATREIGDKIICIVEPYMGSSFRIAVCDLKTKKVRLTNTKYKSVLSVEGAFANFTE
;
A
#
# COMPACT_ATOMS: atom_id res chain seq x y z
N MET A 1 5.39 -5.22 12.35
CA MET A 1 4.46 -4.08 12.40
C MET A 1 3.21 -4.52 11.67
N ARG A 2 2.06 -4.49 12.35
CA ARG A 2 0.74 -4.68 11.74
C ARG A 2 0.04 -3.34 11.83
N ILE A 3 -0.66 -2.95 10.79
CA ILE A 3 -1.37 -1.69 10.73
C ILE A 3 -2.82 -2.04 10.41
N PHE A 4 -3.73 -1.63 11.28
CA PHE A 4 -5.17 -1.76 11.07
C PHE A 4 -5.76 -0.38 10.82
N THR A 5 -6.83 -0.33 10.04
CA THR A 5 -7.53 0.93 9.74
C THR A 5 -9.01 0.65 9.52
N LEU A 6 -9.79 1.71 9.40
CA LEU A 6 -11.23 1.65 9.18
C LEU A 6 -11.53 2.02 7.73
N GLN A 7 -12.19 1.12 7.01
CA GLN A 7 -12.56 1.29 5.62
C GLN A 7 -14.08 1.42 5.46
N SER A 8 -14.53 2.28 4.55
CA SER A 8 -15.95 2.29 4.18
C SER A 8 -16.30 1.10 3.28
N PRO A 9 -17.57 0.66 3.21
CA PRO A 9 -18.01 -0.39 2.29
C PRO A 9 -17.81 -0.05 0.81
N ALA A 10 -17.81 1.24 0.47
CA ALA A 10 -17.57 1.73 -0.89
C ALA A 10 -16.06 1.89 -1.19
N GLY A 11 -15.20 1.53 -0.24
CA GLY A 11 -13.76 1.78 -0.27
C GLY A 11 -13.38 3.14 0.34
N GLY A 12 -12.08 3.35 0.52
CA GLY A 12 -11.53 4.53 1.18
C GLY A 12 -11.44 4.40 2.72
N PHE A 13 -10.56 5.19 3.32
CA PHE A 13 -10.05 5.02 4.68
C PHE A 13 -10.40 6.23 5.54
N LEU A 14 -10.84 5.98 6.76
CA LEU A 14 -11.25 7.05 7.67
C LEU A 14 -10.05 7.92 8.06
N ASP A 15 -10.20 9.24 7.97
CA ASP A 15 -9.21 10.21 8.42
C ASP A 15 -9.06 10.22 9.95
N GLU A 16 -7.91 10.69 10.44
CA GLU A 16 -7.56 10.71 11.86
C GLU A 16 -8.52 11.56 12.71
N ASP A 17 -9.12 12.59 12.09
CA ASP A 17 -10.15 13.42 12.71
C ASP A 17 -11.53 12.70 12.77
N LEU A 18 -11.65 11.52 12.16
CA LEU A 18 -12.84 10.67 12.10
C LEU A 18 -14.00 11.24 11.29
N HIS A 19 -13.78 12.25 10.44
CA HIS A 19 -14.80 12.98 9.69
C HIS A 19 -14.99 12.52 8.24
N HIS A 20 -13.93 12.12 7.54
CA HIS A 20 -13.97 11.85 6.10
C HIS A 20 -13.29 10.53 5.73
N PHE A 21 -13.66 9.98 4.57
CA PHE A 21 -12.98 8.84 3.98
C PHE A 21 -12.07 9.27 2.83
N ASN A 22 -10.77 9.05 2.99
CA ASN A 22 -9.75 9.27 1.99
C ASN A 22 -9.75 8.11 0.99
N LYS A 23 -9.74 8.42 -0.31
CA LYS A 23 -9.75 7.40 -1.36
C LYS A 23 -8.50 6.51 -1.35
N LYS A 24 -7.38 7.03 -0.87
CA LYS A 24 -6.11 6.32 -0.71
C LYS A 24 -5.78 6.28 0.77
N PHE A 25 -5.17 5.19 1.21
CA PHE A 25 -4.57 5.14 2.53
C PHE A 25 -3.33 6.03 2.51
N ASP A 26 -3.35 7.07 3.34
CA ASP A 26 -2.29 8.05 3.52
C ASP A 26 -1.97 8.26 5.02
N ASP A 27 -1.02 9.15 5.32
CA ASP A 27 -0.57 9.41 6.70
C ASP A 27 -1.63 10.10 7.56
N TRP A 28 -2.69 10.65 6.95
CA TRP A 28 -3.83 11.23 7.66
C TRP A 28 -4.94 10.23 7.93
N CYS A 29 -4.82 8.99 7.46
CA CYS A 29 -5.78 7.95 7.78
C CYS A 29 -5.53 7.38 9.18
N VAL A 30 -6.60 7.00 9.88
CA VAL A 30 -6.50 6.31 11.18
C VAL A 30 -5.65 5.06 11.04
N GLN A 31 -4.69 4.90 11.96
CA GLN A 31 -3.85 3.71 12.07
C GLN A 31 -3.92 3.17 13.48
N CYS A 32 -4.17 1.86 13.60
CA CYS A 32 -4.16 1.14 14.86
C CYS A 32 -3.10 0.05 14.81
N GLU A 33 -2.34 -0.12 15.88
CA GLU A 33 -1.31 -1.17 15.97
C GLU A 33 -1.92 -2.54 16.27
N THR A 34 -3.14 -2.57 16.81
CA THR A 34 -3.86 -3.78 17.19
C THR A 34 -5.26 -3.81 16.60
N LEU A 35 -5.76 -5.03 16.35
CA LEU A 35 -7.13 -5.26 15.91
C LEU A 35 -8.14 -4.81 16.97
N GLU A 36 -7.81 -5.02 18.25
CA GLU A 36 -8.69 -4.67 19.37
C GLU A 36 -8.93 -3.16 19.45
N ASP A 37 -7.87 -2.36 19.28
CA ASP A 37 -8.00 -0.89 19.28
C ASP A 37 -8.83 -0.40 18.10
N ALA A 38 -8.62 -0.97 16.91
CA ALA A 38 -9.40 -0.65 15.73
C ALA A 38 -10.90 -1.00 15.89
N MET A 39 -11.20 -2.16 16.50
CA MET A 39 -12.57 -2.55 16.81
C MET A 39 -13.24 -1.61 17.82
N LYS A 40 -12.54 -1.27 18.91
CA LYS A 40 -13.06 -0.30 19.90
C LYS A 40 -13.38 1.03 19.25
N LEU A 41 -12.49 1.54 18.40
CA LEU A 41 -12.73 2.77 17.66
C LEU A 41 -13.95 2.66 16.75
N ALA A 42 -14.07 1.57 15.99
CA ALA A 42 -15.24 1.33 15.14
C ALA A 42 -16.55 1.31 15.93
N GLU A 43 -16.58 0.72 17.13
CA GLU A 43 -17.76 0.72 18.02
C GLU A 43 -18.15 2.13 18.51
N THR A 44 -17.19 3.04 18.69
CA THR A 44 -17.49 4.43 19.08
C THR A 44 -18.19 5.23 17.99
N LEU A 45 -18.07 4.81 16.72
CA LEU A 45 -18.71 5.46 15.56
C LEU A 45 -20.19 5.07 15.48
N LYS A 46 -20.96 5.38 16.52
CA LYS A 46 -22.38 4.99 16.77
C LYS A 46 -23.40 5.27 15.64
N LYS A 47 -23.01 5.94 14.54
CA LYS A 47 -23.92 6.42 13.48
C LYS A 47 -23.34 6.47 12.06
N ARG A 48 -22.06 6.14 11.85
CA ARG A 48 -21.45 6.25 10.52
C ARG A 48 -21.41 4.87 9.88
N GLU A 49 -22.16 4.76 8.77
CA GLU A 49 -22.12 3.76 7.71
C GLU A 49 -21.15 2.61 7.96
N SER A 50 -21.68 1.39 8.12
CA SER A 50 -20.98 0.10 8.28
C SER A 50 -19.48 0.14 7.94
N VAL A 51 -18.64 0.57 8.88
CA VAL A 51 -17.19 0.59 8.69
C VAL A 51 -16.63 -0.81 8.91
N GLU A 52 -15.67 -1.20 8.08
CA GLU A 52 -14.95 -2.46 8.21
C GLU A 52 -13.54 -2.18 8.74
N VAL A 53 -13.10 -3.02 9.69
CA VAL A 53 -11.71 -2.99 10.15
C VAL A 53 -10.88 -3.85 9.20
N VAL A 54 -9.87 -3.25 8.57
CA VAL A 54 -9.01 -3.94 7.60
C VAL A 54 -7.55 -3.88 8.05
N GLU A 55 -6.80 -4.95 7.75
CA GLU A 55 -5.35 -4.97 7.94
C GLU A 55 -4.65 -4.48 6.67
N ILE A 56 -3.80 -3.47 6.83
CA ILE A 56 -2.92 -2.96 5.79
C ILE A 56 -1.71 -3.89 5.72
N THR A 57 -1.45 -4.40 4.53
CA THR A 57 -0.34 -5.34 4.26
C THR A 57 0.73 -4.72 3.36
N PRO A 58 1.98 -5.22 3.39
CA PRO A 58 3.02 -4.82 2.44
C PRO A 58 2.62 -5.04 0.98
N LEU A 59 1.74 -5.99 0.70
CA LEU A 59 1.25 -6.25 -0.65
C LEU A 59 0.26 -5.17 -1.10
N SER A 60 -0.67 -4.76 -0.23
CA SER A 60 -1.65 -3.72 -0.54
C SER A 60 -1.06 -2.30 -0.52
N TYR A 61 -0.15 -2.02 0.41
CA TYR A 61 0.37 -0.67 0.70
C TYR A 61 1.87 -0.69 1.02
N PRO A 62 2.72 -1.04 0.04
CA PRO A 62 4.15 -1.28 0.28
C PRO A 62 4.90 -0.05 0.83
N GLN A 63 4.50 1.17 0.47
CA GLN A 63 5.17 2.41 0.90
C GLN A 63 5.24 2.54 2.43
N TYR A 64 4.26 2.02 3.15
CA TYR A 64 4.20 2.03 4.62
C TYR A 64 5.19 1.06 5.28
N PHE A 65 5.60 0.03 4.56
CA PHE A 65 6.52 -1.00 5.06
C PHE A 65 7.95 -0.80 4.54
N PHE A 66 8.11 0.03 3.53
CA PHE A 66 9.37 0.29 2.85
C PHE A 66 9.58 1.81 2.69
N PRO A 67 10.12 2.50 3.70
CA PRO A 67 10.24 3.97 3.69
C PRO A 67 11.07 4.55 2.53
N THR A 68 11.93 3.73 1.92
CA THR A 68 12.75 4.11 0.76
C THR A 68 12.06 3.86 -0.58
N LEU A 69 10.88 3.25 -0.58
CA LEU A 69 10.04 3.08 -1.77
C LEU A 69 9.26 4.38 -2.03
N GLN A 70 9.68 5.11 -3.06
CA GLN A 70 9.06 6.37 -3.46
C GLN A 70 8.47 6.27 -4.87
N GLY A 71 7.46 7.10 -5.14
CA GLY A 71 6.77 7.17 -6.44
C GLY A 71 5.43 6.45 -6.44
N ASN A 72 4.69 6.55 -7.55
CA ASN A 72 3.37 5.92 -7.68
C ASN A 72 3.53 4.42 -7.91
N ILE A 73 2.87 3.62 -7.07
CA ILE A 73 2.80 2.17 -7.22
C ILE A 73 1.57 1.81 -8.05
N HIS A 74 1.81 1.08 -9.14
CA HIS A 74 0.76 0.72 -10.10
C HIS A 74 0.31 -0.73 -9.94
N ALA A 75 1.21 -1.61 -9.51
CA ALA A 75 0.91 -3.01 -9.22
C ALA A 75 1.91 -3.57 -8.21
N THR A 76 1.49 -4.57 -7.46
CA THR A 76 2.32 -5.28 -6.49
C THR A 76 2.14 -6.78 -6.63
N ARG A 77 3.18 -7.53 -6.30
CA ARG A 77 3.17 -9.00 -6.27
C ARG A 77 4.15 -9.51 -5.23
N GLU A 78 3.78 -10.56 -4.53
CA GLU A 78 4.67 -11.25 -3.60
C GLU A 78 5.40 -12.42 -4.29
N ILE A 79 6.70 -12.52 -4.09
CA ILE A 79 7.54 -13.62 -4.58
C ILE A 79 8.55 -13.98 -3.48
N GLY A 80 8.36 -15.13 -2.83
CA GLY A 80 9.15 -15.50 -1.65
C GLY A 80 9.06 -14.41 -0.57
N ASP A 81 10.20 -14.04 0.02
CA ASP A 81 10.24 -12.97 1.05
C ASP A 81 10.31 -11.55 0.46
N LYS A 82 9.74 -11.32 -0.72
CA LYS A 82 9.86 -10.02 -1.43
C LYS A 82 8.54 -9.53 -2.00
N ILE A 83 8.35 -8.22 -1.94
CA ILE A 83 7.28 -7.50 -2.64
C ILE A 83 7.88 -6.82 -3.87
N ILE A 84 7.43 -7.25 -5.04
CA ILE A 84 7.78 -6.68 -6.33
C ILE A 84 6.71 -5.64 -6.68
N CYS A 85 7.14 -4.44 -7.06
CA CYS A 85 6.24 -3.35 -7.41
C CYS A 85 6.53 -2.83 -8.82
N ILE A 86 5.48 -2.51 -9.58
CA ILE A 86 5.60 -1.57 -10.69
C ILE A 86 5.55 -0.17 -10.09
N VAL A 87 6.61 0.60 -10.30
CA VAL A 87 6.74 1.97 -9.77
C VAL A 87 6.98 2.98 -10.88
N GLU A 88 6.30 4.10 -10.78
CA GLU A 88 6.59 5.35 -11.50
C GLU A 88 7.22 6.32 -10.49
N PRO A 89 8.57 6.49 -10.46
CA PRO A 89 9.26 7.26 -9.42
C PRO A 89 8.75 8.69 -9.22
N TYR A 90 8.38 9.36 -10.31
CA TYR A 90 7.72 10.66 -10.31
C TYR A 90 6.80 10.77 -11.54
N MET A 91 5.80 11.63 -11.49
CA MET A 91 4.80 11.75 -12.55
C MET A 91 5.44 12.01 -13.93
N GLY A 92 5.11 11.18 -14.92
CA GLY A 92 5.65 11.26 -16.28
C GLY A 92 7.03 10.64 -16.47
N SER A 93 7.60 10.02 -15.43
CA SER A 93 8.86 9.28 -15.54
C SER A 93 8.68 7.91 -16.19
N SER A 94 9.79 7.28 -16.57
CA SER A 94 9.76 5.88 -16.99
C SER A 94 9.44 4.96 -15.81
N PHE A 95 8.59 3.97 -16.06
CA PHE A 95 8.25 2.93 -15.11
C PHE A 95 9.45 2.01 -14.85
N ARG A 96 9.54 1.49 -13.63
CA ARG A 96 10.60 0.56 -13.19
C ARG A 96 9.99 -0.52 -12.32
N ILE A 97 10.73 -1.61 -12.14
CA ILE A 97 10.39 -2.62 -11.15
C ILE A 97 11.16 -2.30 -9.86
N ALA A 98 10.46 -2.21 -8.74
CA ALA A 98 11.05 -2.17 -7.41
C ALA A 98 10.99 -3.55 -6.78
N VAL A 99 12.07 -3.95 -6.12
CA VAL A 99 12.18 -5.18 -5.36
C VAL A 99 12.35 -4.80 -3.89
N CYS A 100 11.37 -5.15 -3.06
CA CYS A 100 11.33 -4.77 -1.65
C CYS A 100 11.46 -6.03 -0.78
N ASP A 101 12.51 -6.11 0.03
CA ASP A 101 12.82 -7.29 0.83
C ASP A 101 12.11 -7.25 2.19
N LEU A 102 11.21 -8.19 2.46
CA LEU A 102 10.35 -8.19 3.66
C LEU A 102 11.16 -8.31 4.96
N LYS A 103 12.34 -8.93 4.92
CA LYS A 103 13.21 -9.15 6.10
C LYS A 103 14.08 -7.93 6.40
N THR A 104 14.78 -7.43 5.39
CA THR A 104 15.77 -6.36 5.53
C THR A 104 15.19 -4.96 5.34
N LYS A 105 13.96 -4.86 4.81
CA LYS A 105 13.28 -3.61 4.42
C LYS A 105 14.01 -2.81 3.34
N LYS A 106 15.00 -3.41 2.67
CA LYS A 106 15.74 -2.78 1.57
C LYS A 106 14.89 -2.76 0.31
N VAL A 107 14.96 -1.64 -0.41
CA VAL A 107 14.32 -1.45 -1.72
C VAL A 107 15.40 -1.31 -2.77
N ARG A 108 15.27 -2.06 -3.87
CA ARG A 108 16.15 -1.95 -5.04
C ARG A 108 15.32 -1.74 -6.30
N LEU A 109 15.64 -0.70 -7.07
CA LEU A 109 15.05 -0.49 -8.39
C LEU A 109 15.87 -1.22 -9.46
N THR A 110 15.19 -1.86 -10.42
CA THR A 110 15.85 -2.42 -11.60
C THR A 110 16.45 -1.32 -12.48
N ASN A 111 17.58 -1.59 -13.13
CA ASN A 111 18.20 -0.62 -14.05
C ASN A 111 17.36 -0.37 -15.31
N THR A 112 16.60 -1.37 -15.75
CA THR A 112 15.69 -1.26 -16.89
C THR A 112 14.59 -0.25 -16.63
N LYS A 113 14.34 0.59 -17.62
CA LYS A 113 13.31 1.63 -17.64
C LYS A 113 12.30 1.30 -18.75
N TYR A 114 11.02 1.43 -18.43
CA TYR A 114 9.91 1.11 -19.32
C TYR A 114 9.12 2.37 -19.64
N LYS A 115 8.72 2.55 -20.90
CA LYS A 115 8.05 3.79 -21.34
C LYS A 115 6.56 3.83 -21.00
N SER A 116 5.94 2.68 -20.75
CA SER A 116 4.51 2.56 -20.46
C SER A 116 4.23 1.43 -19.47
N VAL A 117 3.08 1.49 -18.80
CA VAL A 117 2.59 0.44 -17.88
C VAL A 117 2.54 -0.93 -18.58
N LEU A 118 1.98 -1.00 -19.79
CA LEU A 118 1.91 -2.25 -20.57
C LEU A 118 3.28 -2.90 -20.80
N SER A 119 4.32 -2.09 -21.06
CA SER A 119 5.66 -2.63 -21.31
C SER A 119 6.34 -3.18 -20.05
N VAL A 120 6.03 -2.61 -18.87
CA VAL A 120 6.55 -3.12 -17.59
C VAL A 120 5.72 -4.29 -17.06
N GLU A 121 4.42 -4.36 -17.34
CA GLU A 121 3.55 -5.47 -16.92
C GLU A 121 4.05 -6.84 -17.41
N GLY A 122 4.50 -6.93 -18.67
CA GLY A 122 5.06 -8.18 -19.20
C GLY A 122 6.33 -8.62 -18.45
N ALA A 123 7.23 -7.68 -18.15
CA ALA A 123 8.43 -7.95 -17.38
C ALA A 123 8.12 -8.25 -15.90
N PHE A 124 7.11 -7.59 -15.34
CA PHE A 124 6.62 -7.79 -13.99
C PHE A 124 5.98 -9.18 -13.83
N ALA A 125 5.13 -9.61 -14.77
CA ALA A 125 4.49 -10.92 -14.76
C ALA A 125 5.52 -12.07 -14.84
N ASN A 126 6.58 -11.89 -15.61
CA ASN A 126 7.64 -12.88 -15.77
C ASN A 126 8.85 -12.62 -14.85
N PHE A 127 8.73 -11.71 -13.88
CA PHE A 127 9.86 -11.36 -13.03
C PHE A 127 10.25 -12.56 -12.17
N THR A 128 11.46 -13.05 -12.39
CA THR A 128 12.14 -14.06 -11.57
C THR A 128 13.37 -13.41 -10.95
N GLU A 129 13.67 -13.78 -9.71
CA GLU A 129 14.89 -13.33 -9.04
C GLU A 129 16.11 -14.17 -9.40
#